data_AF-A0A2D5XLB2-F1
#
_entry.id   AF-A0A2D5XLB2-F1
#
_cell.length_a   1.000
_cell.length_b   1.000
_cell.length_c   1.000
_cell.angle_alpha   90.00
_cell.angle_beta   90.00
_cell.angle_gamma   90.00
#
_symmetry.space_group_name_H-M   'P 1'
#
loop_
_entity.id
_entity.type
_entity.pdbx_description
1 polymer ?
#
loop_
_entity_poly.entity_id
_entity_poly.type
_entity_poly.pdbx_seq_one_letter_code
_entity_poly.pdbx_strand_id
1 'polypeptide(L)'
;MSSNWKSFLALFLPCILVLLALESLLRPNPRERNYEAFTEMVYSRAAESLSPSASLPGAMTQQSVAPGVVIRGQLPFHYGPGPEEAQRAGRELLNPYTDEPHVLARGAEIYLRFCTVCHAGDGGGQGPVVKRGMLPPPPLGAARALEIKDGEMFHVLTLGQGNMGSYAAQISAADRWKVIRHVRLLQESVR
;
A
#
# COMPACT_ATOMS: atom_id res chain seq x y z
N MET A 1 -50.93 -53.61 -1.01
CA MET A 1 -49.82 -52.74 -0.52
C MET A 1 -48.90 -52.21 -1.64
N SER A 2 -49.13 -52.50 -2.93
CA SER A 2 -48.23 -52.09 -4.05
C SER A 2 -48.69 -50.85 -4.84
N SER A 3 -49.91 -50.34 -4.61
CA SER A 3 -50.49 -49.20 -5.34
C SER A 3 -49.98 -47.84 -4.82
N ASN A 4 -49.79 -47.70 -3.49
CA ASN A 4 -49.37 -46.43 -2.88
C ASN A 4 -47.91 -46.06 -3.19
N TRP A 5 -47.06 -47.05 -3.48
CA TRP A 5 -45.64 -46.84 -3.79
C TRP A 5 -45.42 -46.17 -5.15
N LYS A 6 -46.25 -46.50 -6.15
CA LYS A 6 -46.16 -45.88 -7.49
C LYS A 6 -46.59 -44.41 -7.45
N SER A 7 -47.65 -44.10 -6.71
CA SER A 7 -48.09 -42.71 -6.48
C SER A 7 -47.09 -41.91 -5.65
N PHE A 8 -46.42 -42.55 -4.68
CA PHE A 8 -45.37 -41.93 -3.88
C PHE A 8 -44.14 -41.58 -4.74
N LEU A 9 -43.64 -42.51 -5.56
CA LEU A 9 -42.53 -42.24 -6.48
C LEU A 9 -42.87 -41.18 -7.54
N ALA A 10 -44.10 -41.18 -8.06
CA ALA A 10 -44.53 -40.20 -9.06
C ALA A 10 -44.57 -38.75 -8.54
N LEU A 11 -44.77 -38.55 -7.24
CA LEU A 11 -44.76 -37.23 -6.59
C LEU A 11 -43.38 -36.83 -6.06
N PHE A 12 -42.63 -37.77 -5.47
CA PHE A 12 -41.36 -37.46 -4.81
C PHE A 12 -40.18 -37.31 -5.79
N LEU A 13 -40.13 -38.10 -6.86
CA LEU A 13 -39.05 -38.01 -7.85
C LEU A 13 -38.95 -36.64 -8.55
N PRO A 14 -40.05 -36.01 -9.02
CA PRO A 14 -39.97 -34.67 -9.60
C PRO A 14 -39.59 -33.62 -8.55
N CYS A 15 -40.06 -33.73 -7.30
CA CYS A 15 -39.62 -32.84 -6.23
C CYS A 15 -38.10 -32.93 -5.99
N ILE A 16 -37.52 -34.14 -5.96
CA ILE A 16 -36.08 -34.32 -5.80
C ILE A 16 -35.33 -33.75 -7.02
N LEU A 17 -35.83 -33.96 -8.24
CA LEU A 17 -35.23 -33.39 -9.44
C LEU A 17 -35.28 -31.86 -9.46
N VAL A 18 -36.38 -31.26 -8.99
CA VAL A 18 -36.50 -29.81 -8.82
C VAL A 18 -35.51 -29.30 -7.78
N LEU A 19 -35.35 -29.99 -6.65
CA LEU A 19 -34.40 -29.62 -5.61
C LEU A 19 -32.95 -29.72 -6.10
N LEU A 20 -32.58 -30.78 -6.83
CA LEU A 20 -31.25 -30.94 -7.43
C LEU A 20 -30.98 -29.90 -8.53
N ALA A 21 -31.99 -29.52 -9.30
CA ALA A 21 -31.89 -28.45 -10.28
C ALA A 21 -31.72 -27.08 -9.61
N LEU A 22 -32.47 -26.82 -8.52
CA LEU A 22 -32.33 -25.62 -7.70
C LEU A 22 -30.92 -25.55 -7.09
N GLU A 23 -30.42 -26.66 -6.55
CA GLU A 23 -29.07 -26.74 -6.00
C GLU A 23 -28.02 -26.47 -7.09
N SER A 24 -28.18 -27.02 -8.28
CA SER A 24 -27.28 -26.75 -9.42
C SER A 24 -27.27 -25.28 -9.83
N LEU A 25 -28.44 -24.62 -9.83
CA LEU A 25 -28.60 -23.21 -10.22
C LEU A 25 -28.16 -22.23 -9.13
N LEU A 26 -28.32 -22.60 -7.86
CA LEU A 26 -27.96 -21.77 -6.69
C LEU A 26 -26.58 -22.11 -6.12
N ARG A 27 -25.88 -23.10 -6.69
CA ARG A 27 -24.52 -23.46 -6.30
C ARG A 27 -23.63 -22.23 -6.49
N PRO A 28 -22.98 -21.72 -5.42
CA PRO A 28 -22.10 -20.57 -5.53
C PRO A 28 -20.95 -20.91 -6.48
N ASN A 29 -20.83 -20.15 -7.57
CA ASN A 29 -19.65 -20.20 -8.41
C ASN A 29 -18.65 -19.16 -7.88
N PRO A 30 -17.50 -19.56 -7.30
CA PRO A 30 -16.54 -18.62 -6.74
C PRO A 30 -15.89 -17.71 -7.81
N ARG A 31 -16.14 -17.96 -9.10
CA ARG A 31 -15.67 -17.11 -10.22
C ARG A 31 -16.63 -15.98 -10.58
N GLU A 32 -17.85 -16.00 -10.05
CA GLU A 32 -18.89 -15.03 -10.39
C GLU A 32 -19.44 -14.39 -9.11
N ARG A 33 -20.03 -13.20 -9.24
CA ARG A 33 -20.72 -12.57 -8.12
C ARG A 33 -22.03 -13.32 -7.87
N ASN A 34 -22.32 -13.58 -6.60
CA ASN A 34 -23.58 -14.22 -6.21
C ASN A 34 -24.77 -13.28 -6.45
N TYR A 35 -25.97 -13.87 -6.52
CA TYR A 35 -27.21 -13.12 -6.54
C TYR A 35 -27.44 -12.42 -5.20
N GLU A 36 -27.79 -11.14 -5.25
CA GLU A 36 -28.11 -10.32 -4.08
C GLU A 36 -29.59 -9.97 -4.09
N ALA A 37 -30.28 -10.21 -2.96
CA ALA A 37 -31.65 -9.80 -2.74
C ALA A 37 -31.69 -8.64 -1.74
N PHE A 38 -32.62 -7.70 -1.93
CA PHE A 38 -32.82 -6.52 -1.06
C PHE A 38 -31.61 -5.56 -1.00
N THR A 39 -31.16 -5.07 -2.16
CA THR A 39 -29.92 -4.26 -2.30
C THR A 39 -30.08 -2.76 -2.05
N GLU A 40 -31.25 -2.30 -1.59
CA GLU A 40 -31.60 -0.87 -1.48
C GLU A 40 -30.63 -0.04 -0.64
N MET A 41 -29.95 -0.67 0.33
CA MET A 41 -28.95 -0.04 1.20
C MET A 41 -27.56 -0.70 1.10
N VAL A 42 -27.35 -1.62 0.15
CA VAL A 42 -26.06 -2.30 -0.07
C VAL A 42 -25.08 -1.39 -0.79
N TYR A 43 -25.57 -0.67 -1.79
CA TYR A 43 -24.75 0.23 -2.60
C TYR A 43 -24.99 1.67 -2.18
N SER A 44 -23.92 2.37 -1.84
CA SER A 44 -24.01 3.79 -1.53
C SER A 44 -24.48 4.58 -2.74
N ARG A 45 -25.52 5.41 -2.56
CA ARG A 45 -25.89 6.44 -3.55
C ARG A 45 -24.86 7.57 -3.62
N ALA A 46 -24.17 7.83 -2.52
CA ALA A 46 -23.10 8.81 -2.48
C ALA A 46 -21.82 8.23 -3.09
N ALA A 47 -21.09 9.07 -3.82
CA ALA A 47 -19.78 8.73 -4.36
C ALA A 47 -18.81 8.32 -3.24
N GLU A 48 -18.18 7.16 -3.39
CA GLU A 48 -17.13 6.70 -2.49
C GLU A 48 -15.76 7.19 -2.96
N SER A 49 -14.73 7.06 -2.12
CA SER A 49 -13.41 7.63 -2.40
C SER A 49 -12.76 7.10 -3.68
N LEU A 50 -13.01 5.84 -4.05
CA LEU A 50 -12.42 5.16 -5.21
C LEU A 50 -13.48 4.62 -6.19
N SER A 51 -14.72 5.12 -6.12
CA SER A 51 -15.78 4.67 -7.01
C SER A 51 -15.60 5.20 -8.45
N PRO A 52 -16.06 4.46 -9.46
CA PRO A 52 -16.11 4.97 -10.82
C PRO A 52 -17.03 6.19 -10.93
N SER A 53 -16.71 7.10 -11.84
CA SER A 53 -17.52 8.29 -12.14
C SER A 53 -17.57 8.53 -13.64
N ALA A 54 -18.78 8.58 -14.22
CA ALA A 54 -18.95 8.85 -15.64
C ALA A 54 -18.69 10.33 -16.00
N SER A 55 -18.73 11.23 -15.02
CA SER A 55 -18.71 12.68 -15.24
C SER A 55 -17.35 13.32 -14.96
N LEU A 56 -16.41 12.60 -14.33
CA LEU A 56 -15.14 13.15 -13.89
C LEU A 56 -13.96 12.64 -14.73
N PRO A 57 -12.87 13.43 -14.86
CA PRO A 57 -11.65 13.00 -15.51
C PRO A 57 -11.11 11.68 -14.95
N GLY A 58 -10.57 10.82 -15.82
CA GLY A 58 -10.05 9.51 -15.42
C GLY A 58 -11.11 8.51 -14.96
N ALA A 59 -12.39 8.81 -15.18
CA ALA A 59 -13.53 7.97 -14.84
C ALA A 59 -13.61 7.54 -13.36
N MET A 60 -13.10 8.37 -12.44
CA MET A 60 -13.04 8.07 -11.01
C MET A 60 -13.41 9.27 -10.14
N THR A 61 -13.84 9.03 -8.91
CA THR A 61 -14.19 10.09 -7.95
C THR A 61 -12.96 10.71 -7.28
N GLN A 62 -11.87 9.96 -7.15
CA GLN A 62 -10.60 10.48 -6.65
C GLN A 62 -9.95 11.41 -7.69
N GLN A 63 -10.09 12.71 -7.49
CA GLN A 63 -9.45 13.73 -8.32
C GLN A 63 -8.21 14.28 -7.63
N SER A 64 -7.24 14.77 -8.42
CA SER A 64 -6.08 15.45 -7.88
C SER A 64 -6.48 16.80 -7.28
N VAL A 65 -5.71 17.23 -6.27
CA VAL A 65 -5.86 18.57 -5.71
C VAL A 65 -5.31 19.58 -6.72
N ALA A 66 -5.97 20.74 -6.85
CA ALA A 66 -5.50 21.81 -7.72
C ALA A 66 -4.06 22.24 -7.36
N PRO A 67 -3.20 22.54 -8.34
CA PRO A 67 -1.84 22.98 -8.09
C PRO A 67 -1.78 24.22 -7.18
N GLY A 68 -0.83 24.24 -6.25
CA GLY A 68 -0.60 25.37 -5.33
C GLY A 68 -1.46 25.41 -4.07
N VAL A 69 -2.42 24.49 -3.92
CA VAL A 69 -3.23 24.39 -2.70
C VAL A 69 -2.40 23.84 -1.54
N VAL A 70 -2.48 24.51 -0.38
CA VAL A 70 -1.89 24.07 0.88
C VAL A 70 -2.99 23.57 1.82
N ILE A 71 -2.90 22.29 2.21
CA ILE A 71 -3.87 21.67 3.10
C ILE A 71 -3.54 22.01 4.55
N ARG A 72 -4.56 22.34 5.35
CA ARG A 72 -4.37 22.62 6.78
C ARG A 72 -3.72 21.42 7.48
N GLY A 73 -2.64 21.67 8.22
CA GLY A 73 -1.89 20.63 8.93
C GLY A 73 -0.83 19.91 8.08
N GLN A 74 -0.68 20.26 6.79
CA GLN A 74 0.43 19.81 5.97
C GLN A 74 1.35 20.99 5.63
N LEU A 75 2.61 20.89 6.05
CA LEU A 75 3.64 21.83 5.65
C LEU A 75 4.08 21.51 4.21
N PRO A 76 4.12 22.50 3.30
CA PRO A 76 4.64 22.28 1.96
C PRO A 76 6.10 21.83 2.01
N PHE A 77 6.46 20.90 1.13
CA PHE A 77 7.84 20.49 0.96
C PHE A 77 8.51 21.43 -0.05
N HIS A 78 9.36 22.36 0.43
CA HIS A 78 9.92 23.47 -0.35
C HIS A 78 11.22 23.13 -1.11
N TYR A 79 11.42 21.86 -1.48
CA TYR A 79 12.60 21.41 -2.21
C TYR A 79 12.18 20.87 -3.59
N GLY A 80 12.96 21.20 -4.62
CA GLY A 80 12.78 20.66 -5.96
C GLY A 80 13.30 19.22 -6.10
N PRO A 81 13.03 18.54 -7.22
CA PRO A 81 13.62 17.23 -7.50
C PRO A 81 15.12 17.35 -7.81
N GLY A 82 15.84 16.24 -7.66
CA GLY A 82 17.25 16.12 -8.06
C GLY A 82 18.26 16.24 -6.91
N PRO A 83 19.54 15.93 -7.19
CA PRO A 83 20.57 15.75 -6.18
C PRO A 83 21.00 17.04 -5.48
N GLU A 84 21.00 18.18 -6.17
CA GLU A 84 21.38 19.47 -5.56
C GLU A 84 20.39 19.88 -4.46
N GLU A 85 19.10 19.72 -4.73
CA GLU A 85 18.02 19.98 -3.78
C GLU A 85 17.99 18.94 -2.65
N ALA A 86 18.33 17.68 -2.93
CA ALA A 86 18.49 16.66 -1.90
C ALA A 86 19.62 17.03 -0.91
N GLN A 87 20.76 17.49 -1.43
CA GLN A 87 21.86 17.97 -0.60
C GLN A 87 21.50 19.26 0.16
N ARG A 88 20.71 20.16 -0.45
CA ARG A 88 20.19 21.36 0.23
C ARG A 88 19.30 20.97 1.40
N ALA A 89 18.37 20.04 1.19
CA ALA A 89 17.54 19.47 2.26
C ALA A 89 18.41 18.83 3.35
N GLY A 90 19.48 18.12 2.98
CA GLY A 90 20.44 17.56 3.94
C GLY A 90 21.18 18.61 4.79
N ARG A 91 21.38 19.83 4.29
CA ARG A 91 22.01 20.93 5.04
C ARG A 91 21.03 21.70 5.92
N GLU A 92 19.79 21.84 5.47
CA GLU A 92 18.78 22.72 6.09
C GLU A 92 17.82 21.97 7.02
N LEU A 93 17.52 20.70 6.75
CA LEU A 93 16.56 19.91 7.53
C LEU A 93 17.28 19.07 8.59
N LEU A 94 16.69 19.07 9.77
CA LEU A 94 17.06 18.22 10.89
C LEU A 94 15.90 17.28 11.20
N ASN A 95 16.22 16.03 11.54
CA ASN A 95 15.22 15.09 12.00
C ASN A 95 14.69 15.55 13.38
N PRO A 96 13.39 15.85 13.53
CA PRO A 96 12.84 16.33 14.79
C PRO A 96 12.66 15.21 15.83
N TYR A 97 12.83 13.94 15.45
CA TYR A 97 12.67 12.79 16.34
C TYR A 97 14.01 12.27 16.86
N THR A 98 14.01 11.87 18.12
CA THR A 98 15.12 11.22 18.84
C THR A 98 14.96 9.69 18.83
N ASP A 99 15.95 8.96 19.35
CA ASP A 99 15.97 7.48 19.41
C ASP A 99 15.13 6.90 20.55
N GLU A 100 13.98 7.51 20.81
CA GLU A 100 13.04 6.95 21.78
C GLU A 100 12.50 5.59 21.29
N PRO A 101 12.26 4.62 22.20
CA PRO A 101 11.86 3.27 21.81
C PRO A 101 10.62 3.24 20.90
N HIS A 102 9.65 4.12 21.14
CA HIS A 102 8.42 4.19 20.34
C HIS A 102 8.66 4.75 18.92
N VAL A 103 9.65 5.65 18.75
CA VAL A 103 10.06 6.20 17.45
C VAL A 103 10.74 5.12 16.63
N LEU A 104 11.70 4.42 17.23
CA LEU A 104 12.43 3.33 16.58
C LEU A 104 11.52 2.17 16.21
N ALA A 105 10.59 1.78 17.10
CA ALA A 105 9.60 0.74 16.83
C ALA A 105 8.72 1.11 15.64
N ARG A 106 8.23 2.35 15.58
CA ARG A 106 7.46 2.83 14.42
C ARG A 106 8.32 2.89 13.15
N GLY A 107 9.56 3.35 13.25
CA GLY A 107 10.50 3.37 12.12
C GLY A 107 10.75 1.97 11.56
N ALA A 108 10.93 0.98 12.42
CA ALA A 108 11.10 -0.43 12.03
C ALA A 108 9.86 -0.99 11.33
N GLU A 109 8.65 -0.67 11.80
CA GLU A 109 7.39 -1.07 11.15
C GLU A 109 7.28 -0.51 9.72
N ILE A 110 7.60 0.78 9.56
CA ILE A 110 7.60 1.45 8.25
C ILE A 110 8.66 0.86 7.34
N TYR A 111 9.88 0.62 7.85
CA TYR A 111 10.96 -0.02 7.11
C TYR A 111 10.55 -1.41 6.61
N LEU A 112 9.97 -2.22 7.50
CA LEU A 112 9.48 -3.56 7.18
C LEU A 112 8.45 -3.53 6.05
N ARG A 113 7.49 -2.60 6.11
CA ARG A 113 6.38 -2.52 5.15
C ARG A 113 6.78 -1.97 3.79
N PHE A 114 7.68 -0.99 3.73
CA PHE A 114 7.96 -0.24 2.50
C PHE A 114 9.39 -0.37 1.97
N CYS A 115 10.38 -0.62 2.84
CA CYS A 115 11.79 -0.52 2.46
C CYS A 115 12.44 -1.90 2.23
N THR A 116 12.10 -2.90 3.04
CA THR A 116 12.75 -4.24 3.00
C THR A 116 12.62 -4.93 1.65
N VAL A 117 11.57 -4.62 0.88
CA VAL A 117 11.30 -5.23 -0.42
C VAL A 117 12.45 -5.01 -1.40
N CYS A 118 13.16 -3.87 -1.29
CA CYS A 118 14.34 -3.52 -2.08
C CYS A 118 15.62 -3.53 -1.23
N HIS A 119 15.59 -2.94 -0.03
CA HIS A 119 16.78 -2.72 0.80
C HIS A 119 17.14 -3.91 1.71
N ALA A 120 16.35 -4.99 1.72
CA ALA A 120 16.46 -6.12 2.65
C ALA A 120 16.27 -5.72 4.13
N GLY A 121 16.10 -6.72 5.01
CA GLY A 121 15.87 -6.50 6.45
C GLY A 121 17.06 -5.87 7.18
N ASP A 122 18.26 -6.19 6.73
CA ASP A 122 19.55 -5.74 7.26
C ASP A 122 20.07 -4.46 6.56
N GLY A 123 19.36 -3.95 5.55
CA GLY A 123 19.85 -2.82 4.75
C GLY A 123 20.90 -3.21 3.70
N GLY A 124 21.15 -4.50 3.47
CA GLY A 124 22.17 -4.99 2.54
C GLY A 124 21.84 -4.80 1.05
N GLY A 125 20.65 -4.32 0.72
CA GLY A 125 20.25 -4.03 -0.67
C GLY A 125 19.83 -5.27 -1.47
N GLN A 126 19.74 -6.45 -0.85
CA GLN A 126 19.40 -7.71 -1.51
C GLN A 126 17.95 -8.15 -1.22
N GLY A 127 17.00 -7.23 -1.40
CA GLY A 127 15.58 -7.48 -1.19
C GLY A 127 14.97 -8.48 -2.19
N PRO A 128 13.75 -8.99 -1.94
CA PRO A 128 13.07 -9.96 -2.80
C PRO A 128 12.82 -9.50 -4.24
N VAL A 129 12.78 -8.19 -4.53
CA VAL A 129 12.64 -7.71 -5.93
C VAL A 129 13.95 -7.80 -6.71
N VAL A 130 15.10 -7.73 -6.03
CA VAL A 130 16.41 -7.86 -6.66
C VAL A 130 16.61 -9.28 -7.20
N LYS A 131 16.16 -10.28 -6.43
CA LYS A 131 16.12 -11.68 -6.85
C LYS A 131 15.27 -11.93 -8.11
N ARG A 132 14.46 -10.95 -8.51
CA ARG A 132 13.57 -11.00 -9.69
C ARG A 132 14.03 -10.08 -10.82
N GLY A 133 15.26 -9.56 -10.77
CA GLY A 133 15.89 -8.81 -11.87
C GLY A 133 15.90 -7.29 -11.68
N MET A 134 15.41 -6.75 -10.56
CA MET A 134 15.58 -5.33 -10.26
C MET A 134 17.04 -5.05 -9.86
N LEU A 135 17.59 -3.91 -10.29
CA LEU A 135 18.94 -3.51 -9.90
C LEU A 135 18.98 -3.29 -8.37
N PRO A 136 19.95 -3.88 -7.64
CA PRO A 136 20.04 -3.69 -6.19
C PRO A 136 20.28 -2.22 -5.84
N PRO A 137 19.56 -1.67 -4.85
CA PRO A 137 19.96 -0.40 -4.27
C PRO A 137 21.33 -0.55 -3.58
N PRO A 138 22.09 0.54 -3.43
CA PRO A 138 23.31 0.52 -2.63
C PRO A 138 23.02 0.05 -1.20
N PRO A 139 23.88 -0.79 -0.59
CA PRO A 139 23.75 -1.16 0.81
C PRO A 139 23.74 0.08 1.70
N LEU A 140 22.86 0.11 2.69
CA LEU A 140 22.70 1.27 3.59
C LEU A 140 23.93 1.49 4.48
N GLY A 141 24.73 0.44 4.72
CA GLY A 141 26.02 0.51 5.43
C GLY A 141 27.23 0.87 4.55
N ALA A 142 27.06 1.10 3.24
CA ALA A 142 28.16 1.50 2.37
C ALA A 142 28.67 2.91 2.72
N ALA A 143 29.97 3.17 2.51
CA ALA A 143 30.62 4.45 2.88
C ALA A 143 29.83 5.69 2.40
N ARG A 144 29.41 5.71 1.13
CA ARG A 144 28.61 6.80 0.58
C ARG A 144 27.24 6.95 1.26
N ALA A 145 26.59 5.85 1.63
CA ALA A 145 25.29 5.86 2.29
C ALA A 145 25.37 6.36 3.75
N LEU A 146 26.50 6.13 4.43
CA LEU A 146 26.77 6.66 5.76
C LEU A 146 26.94 8.19 5.76
N GLU A 147 27.42 8.77 4.66
CA GLU A 147 27.61 10.23 4.50
C GLU A 147 26.34 11.01 4.18
N ILE A 148 25.30 10.34 3.68
CA ILE A 148 24.01 10.97 3.36
C ILE A 148 23.41 11.52 4.66
N LYS A 149 22.97 12.77 4.67
CA LYS A 149 22.36 13.43 5.86
C LYS A 149 20.88 13.08 5.98
N ASP A 150 20.31 13.18 7.19
CA ASP A 150 18.91 12.84 7.45
C ASP A 150 17.94 13.62 6.54
N GLY A 151 18.19 14.92 6.32
CA GLY A 151 17.38 15.73 5.40
C GLY A 151 17.46 15.30 3.94
N GLU A 152 18.61 14.77 3.50
CA GLU A 152 18.78 14.22 2.15
C GLU A 152 18.02 12.90 2.02
N MET A 153 18.04 12.03 3.03
CA MET A 153 17.19 10.84 3.06
C MET A 153 15.70 11.18 3.04
N PHE A 154 15.29 12.21 3.78
CA PHE A 154 13.90 12.66 3.78
C PHE A 154 13.45 13.17 2.40
N HIS A 155 14.33 13.89 1.70
CA HIS A 155 14.11 14.30 0.32
C HIS A 155 13.96 13.10 -0.61
N VAL A 156 14.88 12.13 -0.56
CA VAL A 156 14.81 10.91 -1.37
C VAL A 156 13.50 10.13 -1.11
N LEU A 157 13.07 10.00 0.15
CA LEU A 157 11.78 9.35 0.46
C LEU A 157 10.57 10.16 -0.08
N THR A 158 10.71 11.48 -0.18
CA THR A 158 9.62 12.37 -0.59
C THR A 158 9.52 12.50 -2.12
N LEU A 159 10.63 12.59 -2.84
CA LEU A 159 10.66 12.86 -4.28
C LEU A 159 11.24 11.71 -5.12
N GLY A 160 11.88 10.73 -4.49
CA GLY A 160 12.59 9.65 -5.17
C GLY A 160 14.00 10.03 -5.60
N GLN A 161 14.78 9.03 -6.02
CA GLN A 161 16.10 9.18 -6.58
C GLN A 161 16.43 8.00 -7.51
N GLY A 162 16.77 8.29 -8.78
CA GLY A 162 17.08 7.25 -9.76
C GLY A 162 15.93 6.25 -9.90
N ASN A 163 16.20 4.97 -9.61
CA ASN A 163 15.20 3.90 -9.67
C ASN A 163 14.28 3.84 -8.44
N MET A 164 14.55 4.62 -7.39
CA MET A 164 13.70 4.69 -6.20
C MET A 164 12.60 5.74 -6.43
N GLY A 165 11.34 5.31 -6.51
CA GLY A 165 10.20 6.21 -6.63
C GLY A 165 9.89 7.01 -5.36
N SER A 166 8.99 7.98 -5.48
CA SER A 166 8.48 8.74 -4.32
C SER A 166 7.58 7.86 -3.44
N TYR A 167 7.72 8.02 -2.12
CA TYR A 167 6.84 7.44 -1.11
C TYR A 167 5.92 8.47 -0.46
N ALA A 168 5.81 9.68 -1.02
CA ALA A 168 5.11 10.78 -0.37
C ALA A 168 3.60 10.55 -0.21
N ALA A 169 2.99 9.79 -1.12
CA ALA A 169 1.58 9.45 -1.10
C ALA A 169 1.23 8.31 -0.12
N GLN A 170 2.20 7.45 0.19
CA GLN A 170 2.00 6.24 1.00
C GLN A 170 2.49 6.40 2.45
N ILE A 171 3.53 7.21 2.69
CA ILE A 171 4.17 7.36 3.99
C ILE A 171 4.05 8.81 4.45
N SER A 172 3.50 9.02 5.66
CA SER A 172 3.37 10.35 6.26
C SER A 172 4.74 11.00 6.49
N ALA A 173 4.82 12.33 6.53
CA ALA A 173 6.07 13.03 6.80
C ALA A 173 6.69 12.62 8.17
N ALA A 174 5.86 12.46 9.20
CA ALA A 174 6.31 11.96 10.50
C ALA A 174 6.94 10.56 10.38
N ASP A 175 6.29 9.64 9.68
CA ASP A 175 6.79 8.28 9.50
C ASP A 175 8.05 8.22 8.64
N ARG A 176 8.20 9.11 7.64
CA ARG A 176 9.43 9.26 6.86
C ARG A 176 10.62 9.68 7.73
N TRP A 177 10.41 10.54 8.72
CA TRP A 177 11.47 10.87 9.68
C TRP A 177 11.79 9.72 10.65
N LYS A 178 10.78 8.99 11.12
CA LYS A 178 10.96 7.85 12.03
C LYS A 178 11.68 6.68 11.37
N VAL A 179 11.38 6.38 10.11
CA VAL A 179 12.09 5.32 9.37
C VAL A 179 13.56 5.68 9.14
N ILE A 180 13.89 6.96 8.99
CA ILE A 180 15.30 7.41 8.92
C ILE A 180 16.04 7.09 10.23
N ARG A 181 15.43 7.25 11.40
CA ARG A 181 16.04 6.83 12.68
C ARG A 181 16.32 5.33 12.70
N HIS A 182 15.40 4.52 12.20
CA HIS A 182 15.63 3.07 12.07
C HIS A 182 16.78 2.75 11.08
N VAL A 183 16.87 3.47 9.95
CA VAL A 183 18.00 3.34 9.03
C VAL A 183 19.33 3.67 9.71
N ARG A 184 19.38 4.71 10.56
CA ARG A 184 20.58 5.03 11.36
C ARG A 184 20.95 3.91 12.32
N LEU A 185 19.99 3.31 13.00
CA LEU A 185 20.22 2.15 13.86
C LEU A 185 20.81 0.96 13.06
N LEU A 186 20.30 0.69 11.85
CA LEU A 186 20.86 -0.34 10.97
C LEU A 186 22.31 0.00 10.59
N GLN A 187 22.60 1.25 10.25
CA GLN A 187 23.95 1.71 9.91
C GLN A 187 24.94 1.57 11.06
N GLU A 188 24.50 1.78 12.31
CA GLU A 188 25.32 1.55 13.50
C GLU A 188 25.65 0.06 13.70
N SER A 189 24.73 -0.84 13.39
CA SER A 189 24.95 -2.29 13.52
C SER A 189 25.95 -2.88 12.51
N VAL A 190 26.24 -2.15 11.43
CA VAL A 190 27.14 -2.56 10.34
C VAL A 190 28.53 -1.91 10.46
N ARG A 191 28.69 -0.93 11.36
CA ARG A 191 30.00 -0.36 11.71
C ARG A 191 30.81 -1.28 12.61
#